data_AF-A0A851USB0-F1
#
_entry.id   AF-A0A851USB0-F1
#
_cell.length_a   1.000
_cell.length_b   1.000
_cell.length_c   1.000
_cell.angle_alpha   90.00
_cell.angle_beta   90.00
_cell.angle_gamma   90.00
#
_symmetry.space_group_name_H-M   'P 1'
#
loop_
_entity.id
_entity.type
_entity.pdbx_description
1 polymer ?
#
loop_
_entity_poly.entity_id
_entity_poly.type
_entity_poly.pdbx_seq_one_letter_code
_entity_poly.pdbx_strand_id
1 'polypeptide(L)'
;KAMSFSDGGNKILNPGKAPHRPPAAEKSSCVRSPISTDQSTIQELEQKLLEREGELQELQSSFEEKEISSCQAYEEKQRRCKEELEGLKQKCSSKLKQTSQKTQRTQQVLHLQVFQLQQEKQQLREELEKLVKEQSLLESKLRCYEKEKTSLAPALEETQWEVCQKSGEISLLKQQLKESQSELSSKTSEILGLKAQLKELRLRMEALEVKSQELEASLRTRAMELEVCENELQRKKNESELLREKVNLLEQEIVELRSELAAPRGDDAQALQAQLERLRAELRAERDNNEHMSCGFQHERQTWKEEKEKVIHYQKQLQQSYLHMYKRNQSLEKMLQQLAAGEDGKEPIELEIPGADVPYEDIIATEI
;
A
#
# COMPACT_ATOMS: atom_id res chain seq x y z
N LYS A 1 -22.69 77.92 -56.83
CA LYS A 1 -21.49 78.78 -56.73
C LYS A 1 -21.06 79.10 -58.17
N ALA A 2 -20.77 80.38 -58.45
CA ALA A 2 -20.55 81.07 -59.73
C ALA A 2 -19.74 80.28 -60.80
N MET A 3 -19.84 80.52 -62.12
CA MET A 3 -19.62 81.75 -62.93
C MET A 3 -20.38 81.61 -64.28
N SER A 4 -21.03 82.59 -64.94
CA SER A 4 -20.71 83.94 -65.48
C SER A 4 -19.70 84.03 -66.65
N PHE A 5 -20.01 84.99 -67.55
CA PHE A 5 -19.40 85.45 -68.83
C PHE A 5 -19.95 84.80 -70.12
N SER A 6 -20.29 85.50 -71.21
CA SER A 6 -20.47 86.92 -71.59
C SER A 6 -21.24 86.91 -72.93
N ASP A 7 -22.39 87.58 -73.04
CA ASP A 7 -22.65 88.86 -73.72
C ASP A 7 -21.84 89.25 -74.98
N GLY A 8 -22.57 89.75 -75.98
CA GLY A 8 -22.09 90.21 -77.28
C GLY A 8 -23.26 90.44 -78.26
N GLY A 9 -24.13 91.41 -77.96
CA GLY A 9 -25.20 91.87 -78.86
C GLY A 9 -24.78 92.98 -79.85
N ASN A 10 -25.55 93.13 -80.93
CA ASN A 10 -26.09 94.38 -81.55
C ASN A 10 -26.57 94.05 -82.98
N LYS A 11 -27.85 94.11 -83.34
CA LYS A 11 -28.83 95.21 -83.47
C LYS A 11 -28.72 96.06 -84.76
N ILE A 12 -29.68 95.78 -85.66
CA ILE A 12 -30.60 96.68 -86.41
C ILE A 12 -30.01 97.70 -87.41
N LEU A 13 -30.46 97.66 -88.68
CA LEU A 13 -31.28 98.67 -89.41
C LEU A 13 -31.07 98.61 -90.94
N ASN A 14 -32.17 98.45 -91.66
CA ASN A 14 -32.37 98.89 -93.05
C ASN A 14 -32.72 100.41 -93.02
N PRO A 15 -32.39 101.27 -94.02
CA PRO A 15 -33.39 101.62 -95.05
C PRO A 15 -32.89 102.26 -96.40
N GLY A 16 -33.81 102.41 -97.38
CA GLY A 16 -33.86 103.47 -98.43
C GLY A 16 -33.23 103.12 -99.80
N LYS A 17 -33.88 103.02 -100.98
CA LYS A 17 -34.78 103.86 -101.83
C LYS A 17 -34.14 105.10 -102.56
N ALA A 18 -33.85 104.91 -103.87
CA ALA A 18 -33.95 105.79 -105.08
C ALA A 18 -33.09 107.10 -105.15
N PRO A 19 -32.93 107.84 -106.30
CA PRO A 19 -33.58 107.78 -107.64
C PRO A 19 -32.70 108.04 -108.91
N HIS A 20 -33.33 107.86 -110.10
CA HIS A 20 -33.14 108.42 -111.47
C HIS A 20 -31.93 109.32 -111.86
N ARG A 21 -31.37 109.14 -113.10
CA ARG A 21 -31.55 110.02 -114.31
C ARG A 21 -30.79 109.50 -115.59
N PRO A 22 -31.34 109.68 -116.82
CA PRO A 22 -30.72 109.41 -118.16
C PRO A 22 -30.15 110.75 -118.76
N PRO A 23 -29.95 111.02 -120.09
CA PRO A 23 -29.97 110.26 -121.38
C PRO A 23 -28.84 110.63 -122.41
N ALA A 24 -28.79 109.97 -123.58
CA ALA A 24 -28.47 110.52 -124.93
C ALA A 24 -28.47 109.31 -125.92
N ALA A 25 -29.31 109.16 -126.96
CA ALA A 25 -29.71 110.03 -128.07
C ALA A 25 -28.53 110.52 -128.92
N GLU A 26 -28.01 109.65 -129.80
CA GLU A 26 -27.38 110.07 -131.05
C GLU A 26 -28.11 109.44 -132.23
N LYS A 27 -28.75 110.32 -133.01
CA LYS A 27 -29.24 110.04 -134.36
C LYS A 27 -28.04 110.19 -135.30
N SER A 28 -27.53 109.09 -135.85
CA SER A 28 -26.63 109.15 -137.02
C SER A 28 -27.44 108.89 -138.30
N SER A 29 -27.83 109.99 -138.93
CA SER A 29 -28.19 110.09 -140.34
C SER A 29 -26.97 109.80 -141.24
N CYS A 30 -27.21 109.55 -142.54
CA CYS A 30 -26.24 109.62 -143.65
C CYS A 30 -25.29 108.41 -143.77
N VAL A 31 -25.00 107.78 -144.92
CA VAL A 31 -25.28 107.99 -146.35
C VAL A 31 -25.25 106.58 -146.98
N ARG A 32 -26.21 106.25 -147.84
CA ARG A 32 -26.17 105.07 -148.71
C ARG A 32 -25.39 105.43 -149.97
N SER A 33 -24.32 104.69 -150.31
CA SER A 33 -23.70 104.61 -151.65
C SER A 33 -22.61 103.53 -151.66
N PRO A 34 -22.33 102.84 -152.78
CA PRO A 34 -23.13 101.78 -153.37
C PRO A 34 -22.46 100.39 -153.21
N ILE A 35 -23.29 99.36 -153.35
CA ILE A 35 -22.93 97.94 -153.31
C ILE A 35 -22.07 97.58 -154.53
N SER A 36 -20.91 96.95 -154.31
CA SER A 36 -20.25 96.16 -155.35
C SER A 36 -20.92 94.79 -155.39
N THR A 37 -21.75 94.58 -156.41
CA THR A 37 -22.52 93.38 -156.69
C THR A 37 -21.62 92.28 -157.22
N ASP A 38 -21.10 91.43 -156.32
CA ASP A 38 -20.70 90.09 -156.70
C ASP A 38 -21.73 89.09 -156.13
N GLN A 39 -22.64 88.61 -156.98
CA GLN A 39 -23.75 87.73 -156.59
C GLN A 39 -23.26 86.42 -155.94
N SER A 40 -22.06 85.95 -156.27
CA SER A 40 -21.44 84.77 -155.64
C SER A 40 -21.17 85.02 -154.15
N THR A 41 -20.60 86.19 -153.83
CA THR A 41 -20.32 86.57 -152.43
C THR A 41 -21.58 86.79 -151.61
N ILE A 42 -22.65 87.31 -152.20
CA ILE A 42 -23.94 87.51 -151.52
C ILE A 42 -24.60 86.17 -151.19
N GLN A 43 -24.67 85.23 -152.13
CA GLN A 43 -25.21 83.89 -151.87
C GLN A 43 -24.37 83.12 -150.85
N GLU A 44 -23.04 83.22 -150.90
CA GLU A 44 -22.16 82.65 -149.86
C GLU A 44 -22.39 83.30 -148.49
N LEU A 45 -22.66 84.60 -148.44
CA LEU A 45 -22.98 85.31 -147.20
C LEU A 45 -24.37 84.94 -146.67
N GLU A 46 -25.37 84.76 -147.53
CA GLU A 46 -26.71 84.29 -147.17
C GLU A 46 -26.69 82.83 -146.68
N GLN A 47 -25.95 81.95 -147.36
CA GLN A 47 -25.70 80.57 -146.93
C GLN A 47 -25.00 80.55 -145.57
N LYS A 48 -23.95 81.35 -145.39
CA LYS A 48 -23.26 81.50 -144.09
C LYS A 48 -24.19 82.08 -143.03
N LEU A 49 -25.10 82.99 -143.38
CA LEU A 49 -26.06 83.57 -142.43
C LEU A 49 -27.08 82.51 -141.99
N LEU A 50 -27.57 81.69 -142.92
CA LEU A 50 -28.46 80.57 -142.64
C LEU A 50 -27.77 79.49 -141.78
N GLU A 51 -26.51 79.17 -142.08
CA GLU A 51 -25.68 78.27 -141.26
C GLU A 51 -25.46 78.86 -139.85
N ARG A 52 -25.16 80.17 -139.75
CA ARG A 52 -25.03 80.88 -138.46
C ARG A 52 -26.35 80.94 -137.69
N GLU A 53 -27.49 81.10 -138.35
CA GLU A 53 -28.83 81.05 -137.73
C GLU A 53 -29.15 79.65 -137.21
N GLY A 54 -28.82 78.61 -137.98
CA GLY A 54 -28.92 77.21 -137.54
C GLY A 54 -28.03 76.92 -136.33
N GLU A 55 -26.75 77.32 -136.38
CA GLU A 55 -25.81 77.19 -135.25
C GLU A 55 -26.28 77.95 -134.00
N LEU A 56 -26.88 79.15 -134.17
CA LEU A 56 -27.46 79.91 -133.06
C LEU A 56 -28.68 79.21 -132.47
N GLN A 57 -29.55 78.65 -133.29
CA GLN A 57 -30.72 77.92 -132.82
C GLN A 57 -30.33 76.61 -132.11
N GLU A 58 -29.31 75.90 -132.61
CA GLU A 58 -28.71 74.75 -131.93
C GLU A 58 -28.06 75.15 -130.60
N LEU A 59 -27.37 76.28 -130.55
CA LEU A 59 -26.76 76.80 -129.33
C LEU A 59 -27.82 77.22 -128.30
N GLN A 60 -28.92 77.83 -128.75
CA GLN A 60 -30.07 78.18 -127.92
C GLN A 60 -30.72 76.92 -127.34
N SER A 61 -31.05 75.92 -128.16
CA SER A 61 -31.57 74.62 -127.70
C SER A 61 -30.59 73.94 -126.73
N SER A 62 -29.28 73.95 -127.03
CA SER A 62 -28.25 73.39 -126.14
C SER A 62 -28.15 74.14 -124.81
N PHE A 63 -28.34 75.47 -124.82
CA PHE A 63 -28.32 76.29 -123.61
C PHE A 63 -29.58 76.03 -122.75
N GLU A 64 -30.76 75.98 -123.37
CA GLU A 64 -32.02 75.63 -122.70
C GLU A 64 -31.95 74.22 -122.08
N GLU A 65 -31.42 73.23 -122.81
CA GLU A 65 -31.19 71.88 -122.29
C GLU A 65 -30.21 71.86 -121.10
N LYS A 66 -29.12 72.64 -121.18
CA LYS A 66 -28.16 72.78 -120.07
C LYS A 66 -28.74 73.52 -118.87
N GLU A 67 -29.59 74.53 -119.09
CA GLU A 67 -30.30 75.25 -118.03
C GLU A 67 -31.28 74.32 -117.32
N ILE A 68 -32.09 73.58 -118.07
CA ILE A 68 -33.00 72.55 -117.53
C ILE A 68 -32.20 71.49 -116.75
N SER A 69 -31.11 70.98 -117.33
CA SER A 69 -30.24 70.00 -116.67
C SER A 69 -29.59 70.54 -115.39
N SER A 70 -29.20 71.82 -115.38
CA SER A 70 -28.63 72.51 -114.21
C SER A 70 -29.67 72.70 -113.11
N CYS A 71 -30.88 73.15 -113.47
CA CYS A 71 -32.01 73.29 -112.56
C CYS A 71 -32.40 71.93 -111.94
N GLN A 72 -32.55 70.89 -112.76
CA GLN A 72 -32.83 69.52 -112.28
C GLN A 72 -31.73 69.01 -111.36
N ALA A 73 -30.45 69.22 -111.70
CA ALA A 73 -29.33 68.84 -110.85
C ALA A 73 -29.31 69.61 -109.52
N TYR A 74 -29.71 70.88 -109.51
CA TYR A 74 -29.84 71.68 -108.28
C TYR A 74 -31.00 71.20 -107.41
N GLU A 75 -32.18 70.99 -108.00
CA GLU A 75 -33.36 70.45 -107.32
C GLU A 75 -33.10 69.06 -106.73
N GLU A 76 -32.42 68.19 -107.49
CA GLU A 76 -32.02 66.86 -107.02
C GLU A 76 -31.01 66.94 -105.87
N LYS A 77 -29.99 67.81 -105.95
CA LYS A 77 -29.06 68.04 -104.83
C LYS A 77 -29.79 68.56 -103.59
N GLN A 78 -30.72 69.50 -103.76
CA GLN A 78 -31.52 70.04 -102.68
C GLN A 78 -32.39 68.94 -102.04
N ARG A 79 -33.01 68.08 -102.86
CA ARG A 79 -33.80 66.93 -102.40
C ARG A 79 -32.94 65.94 -101.63
N ARG A 80 -31.77 65.53 -102.17
CA ARG A 80 -30.82 64.64 -101.48
C ARG A 80 -30.35 65.23 -100.15
N CYS A 81 -30.02 66.52 -100.12
CA CYS A 81 -29.61 67.21 -98.89
C CYS A 81 -30.72 67.21 -97.82
N LYS A 82 -32.00 67.40 -98.23
CA LYS A 82 -33.15 67.32 -97.31
C LYS A 82 -33.34 65.89 -96.78
N GLU A 83 -33.30 64.89 -97.66
CA GLU A 83 -33.40 63.47 -97.29
C GLU A 83 -32.27 63.05 -96.32
N GLU A 84 -31.04 63.50 -96.55
CA GLU A 84 -29.90 63.25 -95.66
C GLU A 84 -30.09 63.90 -94.28
N LEU A 85 -30.54 65.16 -94.24
CA LEU A 85 -30.82 65.88 -93.00
C LEU A 85 -31.95 65.20 -92.20
N GLU A 86 -33.02 64.80 -92.88
CA GLU A 86 -34.12 64.06 -92.27
C GLU A 86 -33.66 62.69 -91.75
N GLY A 87 -32.86 61.97 -92.53
CA GLY A 87 -32.26 60.71 -92.12
C GLY A 87 -31.35 60.85 -90.90
N LEU A 88 -30.52 61.90 -90.84
CA LEU A 88 -29.70 62.23 -89.66
C LEU A 88 -30.57 62.57 -88.45
N LYS A 89 -31.60 63.42 -88.62
CA LYS A 89 -32.53 63.79 -87.55
C LYS A 89 -33.26 62.57 -87.00
N GLN A 90 -33.72 61.66 -87.87
CA GLN A 90 -34.37 60.41 -87.47
C GLN A 90 -33.39 59.49 -86.73
N LYS A 91 -32.16 59.30 -87.24
CA LYS A 91 -31.12 58.52 -86.56
C LYS A 91 -30.79 59.09 -85.17
N CYS A 92 -30.61 60.40 -85.06
CA CYS A 92 -30.37 61.08 -83.78
C CYS A 92 -31.54 60.91 -82.81
N SER A 93 -32.78 61.10 -83.26
CA SER A 93 -33.99 60.93 -82.45
C SER A 93 -34.15 59.49 -81.95
N SER A 94 -33.99 58.50 -82.83
CA SER A 94 -34.05 57.08 -82.47
C SER A 94 -32.94 56.69 -81.49
N LYS A 95 -31.70 57.16 -81.71
CA LYS A 95 -30.57 56.88 -80.82
C LYS A 95 -30.76 57.51 -79.43
N LEU A 96 -31.31 58.72 -79.36
CA LEU A 96 -31.62 59.38 -78.10
C LEU A 96 -32.71 58.63 -77.32
N LYS A 97 -33.82 58.25 -77.98
CA LYS A 97 -34.90 57.46 -77.37
C LYS A 97 -34.40 56.10 -76.86
N GLN A 98 -33.60 55.40 -77.67
CA GLN A 98 -33.02 54.12 -77.29
C GLN A 98 -32.08 54.27 -76.08
N THR A 99 -31.21 55.27 -76.07
CA THR A 99 -30.27 55.51 -74.96
C THR A 99 -31.01 55.92 -73.68
N SER A 100 -32.03 56.77 -73.80
CA SER A 100 -32.89 57.15 -72.67
C SER A 100 -33.61 55.94 -72.08
N GLN A 101 -34.23 55.10 -72.91
CA GLN A 101 -34.94 53.91 -72.45
C GLN A 101 -33.97 52.89 -71.81
N LYS A 102 -32.79 52.68 -72.41
CA LYS A 102 -31.75 51.81 -71.85
C LYS A 102 -31.29 52.32 -70.48
N THR A 103 -31.02 53.62 -70.36
CA THR A 103 -30.60 54.27 -69.11
C THR A 103 -31.69 54.13 -68.04
N GLN A 104 -32.95 54.37 -68.40
CA GLN A 104 -34.07 54.22 -67.46
C GLN A 104 -34.21 52.79 -66.95
N ARG A 105 -34.11 51.78 -67.84
CA ARG A 105 -34.15 50.36 -67.43
C ARG A 105 -32.98 50.01 -66.52
N THR A 106 -31.76 50.43 -66.86
CA THR A 106 -30.58 50.21 -66.03
C THR A 106 -30.72 50.90 -64.67
N GLN A 107 -31.24 52.13 -64.62
CA GLN A 107 -31.51 52.85 -63.38
C GLN A 107 -32.52 52.13 -62.50
N GLN A 108 -33.60 51.60 -63.07
CA GLN A 108 -34.61 50.81 -62.33
C GLN A 108 -34.00 49.56 -61.69
N VAL A 109 -33.20 48.80 -62.45
CA VAL A 109 -32.53 47.59 -61.94
C VAL A 109 -31.54 47.94 -60.82
N LEU A 110 -30.74 49.00 -60.99
CA LEU A 110 -29.81 49.47 -59.95
C LEU A 110 -30.57 49.90 -58.68
N HIS A 111 -31.72 50.56 -58.83
CA HIS A 111 -32.53 50.96 -57.68
C HIS A 111 -33.04 49.75 -56.88
N LEU A 112 -33.51 48.70 -57.58
CA LEU A 112 -33.90 47.44 -56.94
C LEU A 112 -32.72 46.74 -56.27
N GLN A 113 -31.54 46.73 -56.90
CA GLN A 113 -30.35 46.10 -56.32
C GLN A 113 -29.87 46.83 -55.06
N VAL A 114 -29.91 48.17 -55.04
CA VAL A 114 -29.61 48.95 -53.84
C VAL A 114 -30.59 48.65 -52.72
N PHE A 115 -31.88 48.56 -53.02
CA PHE A 115 -32.90 48.21 -52.03
C PHE A 115 -32.67 46.80 -51.46
N GLN A 116 -32.39 45.81 -52.31
CA GLN A 116 -32.08 44.44 -51.90
C GLN A 116 -30.85 44.38 -50.97
N LEU A 117 -29.75 45.03 -51.36
CA LEU A 117 -28.54 45.09 -50.53
C LEU A 117 -28.75 45.82 -49.20
N GLN A 118 -29.62 46.84 -49.17
CA GLN A 118 -29.98 47.52 -47.93
C GLN A 118 -30.77 46.59 -46.98
N GLN A 119 -31.67 45.77 -47.53
CA GLN A 119 -32.42 44.78 -46.75
C GLN A 119 -31.49 43.68 -46.21
N GLU A 120 -30.63 43.12 -47.05
CA GLU A 120 -29.64 42.10 -46.64
C GLU A 120 -28.68 42.64 -45.58
N LYS A 121 -28.20 43.88 -45.75
CA LYS A 121 -27.38 44.57 -44.75
C LYS A 121 -28.10 44.72 -43.42
N GLN A 122 -29.40 44.99 -43.43
CA GLN A 122 -30.20 45.10 -42.20
C GLN A 122 -30.39 43.74 -41.53
N GLN A 123 -30.67 42.69 -42.31
CA GLN A 123 -30.79 41.31 -41.80
C GLN A 123 -29.47 40.84 -41.15
N LEU A 124 -28.34 41.03 -41.83
CA LEU A 124 -27.02 40.66 -41.30
C LEU A 124 -26.66 41.43 -40.01
N ARG A 125 -27.10 42.68 -39.88
CA ARG A 125 -26.93 43.44 -38.63
C ARG A 125 -27.72 42.85 -37.48
N GLU A 126 -28.96 42.47 -37.71
CA GLU A 126 -29.81 41.85 -36.69
C GLU A 126 -29.27 40.48 -36.27
N GLU A 127 -28.76 39.69 -37.22
CA GLU A 127 -28.07 38.42 -36.93
C GLU A 127 -26.80 38.64 -36.12
N LEU A 128 -25.97 39.63 -36.48
CA LEU A 128 -24.79 39.98 -35.72
C LEU A 128 -25.14 40.39 -34.28
N GLU A 129 -26.18 41.21 -34.09
CA GLU A 129 -26.65 41.60 -32.77
C GLU A 129 -27.14 40.40 -31.94
N LYS A 130 -27.81 39.42 -32.56
CA LYS A 130 -28.21 38.18 -31.89
C LYS A 130 -27.00 37.36 -31.47
N LEU A 131 -26.03 37.16 -32.38
CA LEU A 131 -24.81 36.42 -32.09
C LEU A 131 -23.98 37.07 -30.98
N VAL A 132 -23.89 38.41 -30.95
CA VAL A 132 -23.21 39.14 -29.87
C VAL A 132 -23.91 38.94 -28.52
N LYS A 133 -25.25 38.93 -28.48
CA LYS A 133 -26.00 38.64 -27.25
C LYS A 133 -25.74 37.20 -26.78
N GLU A 134 -25.79 36.23 -27.69
CA GLU A 134 -25.49 34.83 -27.38
C GLU A 134 -24.05 34.65 -26.86
N GLN A 135 -23.08 35.29 -27.51
CA GLN A 135 -21.69 35.30 -27.05
C GLN A 135 -21.59 35.86 -25.62
N SER A 136 -22.20 37.01 -25.35
CA SER A 136 -22.15 37.63 -24.02
C SER A 136 -22.77 36.73 -22.92
N LEU A 137 -23.84 36.01 -23.26
CA LEU A 137 -24.49 35.05 -22.37
C LEU A 137 -23.58 33.86 -22.07
N LEU A 138 -22.95 33.30 -23.10
CA LEU A 138 -22.00 32.19 -22.95
C LEU A 138 -20.76 32.61 -22.14
N GLU A 139 -20.21 33.80 -22.39
CA GLU A 139 -19.11 34.36 -21.61
C GLU A 139 -19.49 34.58 -20.14
N SER A 140 -20.74 34.97 -19.85
CA SER A 140 -21.23 35.08 -18.47
C SER A 140 -21.35 33.70 -17.82
N LYS A 141 -21.85 32.69 -18.53
CA LYS A 141 -21.96 31.32 -18.02
C LYS A 141 -20.59 30.71 -17.73
N LEU A 142 -19.63 30.88 -18.64
CA LEU A 142 -18.24 30.44 -18.44
C LEU A 142 -17.63 31.07 -17.18
N ARG A 143 -17.81 32.39 -16.99
CA ARG A 143 -17.38 33.06 -15.76
C ARG A 143 -18.06 32.51 -14.50
N CYS A 144 -19.32 32.12 -14.56
CA CYS A 144 -19.99 31.46 -13.43
C CYS A 144 -19.37 30.09 -13.14
N TYR A 145 -19.15 29.25 -14.16
CA TYR A 145 -18.53 27.94 -13.97
C TYR A 145 -17.09 28.03 -13.46
N GLU A 146 -16.32 29.03 -13.89
CA GLU A 146 -14.97 29.28 -13.35
C GLU A 146 -15.02 29.67 -11.87
N LYS A 147 -16.00 30.50 -11.46
CA LYS A 147 -16.22 30.83 -10.04
C LYS A 147 -16.62 29.62 -9.21
N GLU A 148 -17.54 28.80 -9.72
CA GLU A 148 -17.94 27.56 -9.05
C GLU A 148 -16.73 26.62 -8.90
N LYS A 149 -15.97 26.39 -9.98
CA LYS A 149 -14.75 25.56 -9.96
C LYS A 149 -13.73 26.07 -8.92
N THR A 150 -13.47 27.37 -8.88
CA THR A 150 -12.53 27.97 -7.92
C THR A 150 -13.04 27.92 -6.49
N SER A 151 -14.35 27.99 -6.26
CA SER A 151 -14.96 27.84 -4.93
C SER A 151 -14.96 26.38 -4.42
N LEU A 152 -15.13 25.40 -5.31
CA LEU A 152 -15.20 23.98 -4.95
C LEU A 152 -13.81 23.37 -4.68
N ALA A 153 -12.75 23.91 -5.31
CA ALA A 153 -11.39 23.43 -5.11
C ALA A 153 -10.95 23.40 -3.63
N PRO A 154 -11.05 24.48 -2.83
CA PRO A 154 -10.65 24.45 -1.43
C PRO A 154 -11.52 23.53 -0.57
N ALA A 155 -12.83 23.43 -0.85
CA ALA A 155 -13.71 22.48 -0.14
C ALA A 155 -13.31 21.01 -0.42
N LEU A 156 -12.88 20.71 -1.64
CA LEU A 156 -12.34 19.39 -1.98
C LEU A 156 -11.01 19.12 -1.24
N GLU A 157 -10.12 20.11 -1.14
CA GLU A 157 -8.87 19.98 -0.39
C GLU A 157 -9.12 19.77 1.11
N GLU A 158 -10.08 20.49 1.70
CA GLU A 158 -10.49 20.34 3.10
C GLU A 158 -11.02 18.93 3.37
N THR A 159 -11.96 18.44 2.55
CA THR A 159 -12.50 17.08 2.69
C THR A 159 -11.43 16.00 2.49
N GLN A 160 -10.47 16.20 1.58
CA GLN A 160 -9.32 15.29 1.44
C GLN A 160 -8.47 15.26 2.71
N TRP A 161 -8.21 16.42 3.32
CA TRP A 161 -7.44 16.51 4.55
C TRP A 161 -8.16 15.85 5.73
N GLU A 162 -9.46 16.07 5.88
CA GLU A 162 -10.30 15.41 6.88
C GLU A 162 -10.25 13.88 6.73
N VAL A 163 -10.36 13.36 5.51
CA VAL A 163 -10.27 11.92 5.24
C VAL A 163 -8.90 11.36 5.65
N CYS A 164 -7.81 12.05 5.34
CA CYS A 164 -6.46 11.66 5.76
C CYS A 164 -6.33 11.66 7.30
N GLN A 165 -6.81 12.71 7.96
CA GLN A 165 -6.81 12.81 9.43
C GLN A 165 -7.59 11.64 10.05
N LYS A 166 -8.83 11.42 9.60
CA LYS A 166 -9.70 10.36 10.13
C LYS A 166 -9.11 8.97 9.89
N SER A 167 -8.46 8.76 8.76
CA SER A 167 -7.72 7.51 8.48
C SER A 167 -6.56 7.29 9.47
N GLY A 168 -5.85 8.36 9.84
CA GLY A 168 -4.83 8.33 10.89
C GLY A 168 -5.41 8.01 12.27
N GLU A 169 -6.51 8.67 12.66
CA GLU A 169 -7.23 8.40 13.91
C GLU A 169 -7.71 6.94 13.99
N ILE A 170 -8.30 6.41 12.91
CA ILE A 170 -8.74 5.01 12.83
C ILE A 170 -7.55 4.05 12.99
N SER A 171 -6.40 4.37 12.39
CA SER A 171 -5.20 3.52 12.49
C SER A 171 -4.64 3.50 13.92
N LEU A 172 -4.63 4.65 14.59
CA LEU A 172 -4.23 4.76 15.99
C LEU A 172 -5.18 3.96 16.90
N LEU A 173 -6.49 4.13 16.74
CA LEU A 173 -7.49 3.39 17.52
C LEU A 173 -7.38 1.87 17.29
N LYS A 174 -7.12 1.43 16.05
CA LYS A 174 -6.88 0.01 15.74
C LYS A 174 -5.63 -0.52 16.45
N GLN A 175 -4.56 0.27 16.52
CA GLN A 175 -3.35 -0.12 17.24
C GLN A 175 -3.61 -0.24 18.75
N GLN A 176 -4.26 0.76 19.35
CA GLN A 176 -4.62 0.74 20.78
C GLN A 176 -5.52 -0.45 21.13
N LEU A 177 -6.48 -0.79 20.26
CA LEU A 177 -7.33 -1.97 20.42
C LEU A 177 -6.51 -3.26 20.39
N LYS A 178 -5.56 -3.40 19.46
CA LYS A 178 -4.69 -4.57 19.35
C LYS A 178 -3.80 -4.73 20.58
N GLU A 179 -3.22 -3.64 21.07
CA GLU A 179 -2.42 -3.62 22.30
C GLU A 179 -3.25 -4.05 23.51
N SER A 180 -4.44 -3.47 23.68
CA SER A 180 -5.38 -3.84 24.76
C SER A 180 -5.79 -5.32 24.69
N GLN A 181 -6.04 -5.85 23.48
CA GLN A 181 -6.33 -7.28 23.28
C GLN A 181 -5.14 -8.16 23.68
N SER A 182 -3.91 -7.76 23.35
CA SER A 182 -2.71 -8.51 23.73
C SER A 182 -2.49 -8.53 25.25
N GLU A 183 -2.77 -7.41 25.93
CA GLU A 183 -2.71 -7.32 27.39
C GLU A 183 -3.76 -8.20 28.05
N LEU A 184 -5.01 -8.17 27.57
CA LEU A 184 -6.08 -9.05 28.04
C LEU A 184 -5.70 -10.54 27.88
N SER A 185 -5.09 -10.91 26.75
CA SER A 185 -4.62 -12.28 26.53
C SER A 185 -3.51 -12.69 27.50
N SER A 186 -2.55 -11.79 27.75
CA SER A 186 -1.51 -11.99 28.75
C SER A 186 -2.08 -12.17 30.16
N LYS A 187 -2.99 -11.29 30.58
CA LYS A 187 -3.67 -11.38 31.88
C LYS A 187 -4.53 -12.63 32.03
N THR A 188 -5.20 -13.05 30.95
CA THR A 188 -5.94 -14.32 30.94
C THR A 188 -4.99 -15.49 31.19
N SER A 189 -3.83 -15.50 30.57
CA SER A 189 -2.80 -16.54 30.75
C SER A 189 -2.23 -16.54 32.17
N GLU A 190 -1.99 -15.36 32.74
CA GLU A 190 -1.57 -15.19 34.14
C GLU A 190 -2.61 -15.75 35.13
N ILE A 191 -3.90 -15.42 34.92
CA ILE A 191 -5.00 -15.96 35.74
C ILE A 191 -5.07 -17.49 35.65
N LEU A 192 -4.88 -18.06 34.46
CA LEU A 192 -4.86 -19.52 34.30
C LEU A 192 -3.67 -20.16 35.04
N GLY A 193 -2.49 -19.53 34.96
CA GLY A 193 -1.31 -19.96 35.72
C GLY A 193 -1.55 -19.91 37.23
N LEU A 194 -2.10 -18.81 37.75
CA LEU A 194 -2.42 -18.67 39.17
C LEU A 194 -3.50 -19.67 39.61
N LYS A 195 -4.52 -19.94 38.79
CA LYS A 195 -5.53 -20.97 39.08
C LYS A 195 -4.91 -22.36 39.17
N ALA A 196 -3.95 -22.69 38.31
CA ALA A 196 -3.24 -23.96 38.35
C ALA A 196 -2.41 -24.08 39.64
N GLN A 197 -1.64 -23.03 39.99
CA GLN A 197 -0.87 -22.98 41.24
C GLN A 197 -1.77 -23.11 42.47
N LEU A 198 -2.92 -22.44 42.48
CA LEU A 198 -3.89 -22.51 43.58
C LEU A 198 -4.45 -23.94 43.73
N LYS A 199 -4.76 -24.61 42.63
CA LYS A 199 -5.20 -26.01 42.64
C LYS A 199 -4.11 -26.93 43.19
N GLU A 200 -2.86 -26.73 42.79
CA GLU A 200 -1.73 -27.51 43.28
C GLU A 200 -1.50 -27.31 44.79
N LEU A 201 -1.53 -26.08 45.27
CA LEU A 201 -1.39 -25.77 46.69
C LEU A 201 -2.53 -26.38 47.53
N ARG A 202 -3.77 -26.38 47.02
CA ARG A 202 -4.89 -27.08 47.68
C ARG A 202 -4.63 -28.57 47.82
N LEU A 203 -4.19 -29.25 46.75
CA LEU A 203 -3.87 -30.68 46.80
C LEU A 203 -2.71 -30.98 47.76
N ARG A 204 -1.68 -30.12 47.81
CA ARG A 204 -0.58 -30.25 48.78
C ARG A 204 -1.06 -30.06 50.22
N MET A 205 -1.96 -29.10 50.45
CA MET A 205 -2.55 -28.87 51.78
C MET A 205 -3.37 -30.07 52.23
N GLU A 206 -4.25 -30.61 51.37
CA GLU A 206 -5.03 -31.83 51.65
C GLU A 206 -4.10 -33.03 51.97
N ALA A 207 -2.99 -33.19 51.25
CA ALA A 207 -2.02 -34.25 51.53
C ALA A 207 -1.30 -34.07 52.89
N LEU A 208 -0.97 -32.84 53.27
CA LEU A 208 -0.38 -32.55 54.58
C LEU A 208 -1.39 -32.75 55.71
N GLU A 209 -2.67 -32.42 55.50
CA GLU A 209 -3.75 -32.67 56.46
C GLU A 209 -3.92 -34.18 56.72
N VAL A 210 -3.93 -35.01 55.68
CA VAL A 210 -3.97 -36.47 55.82
C VAL A 210 -2.76 -36.98 56.61
N LYS A 211 -1.55 -36.50 56.26
CA LYS A 211 -0.33 -36.87 56.99
C LYS A 211 -0.37 -36.45 58.46
N SER A 212 -0.96 -35.28 58.76
CA SER A 212 -1.17 -34.82 60.14
C SER A 212 -2.09 -35.77 60.91
N GLN A 213 -3.20 -36.19 60.29
CA GLN A 213 -4.14 -37.15 60.89
C GLN A 213 -3.49 -38.52 61.14
N GLU A 214 -2.65 -39.00 60.21
CA GLU A 214 -1.89 -40.24 60.38
C GLU A 214 -0.91 -40.17 61.56
N LEU A 215 -0.19 -39.05 61.68
CA LEU A 215 0.72 -38.82 62.81
C LEU A 215 -0.03 -38.71 64.13
N GLU A 216 -1.18 -38.03 64.17
CA GLU A 216 -2.05 -37.97 65.34
C GLU A 216 -2.56 -39.36 65.74
N ALA A 217 -2.99 -40.18 64.78
CA ALA A 217 -3.42 -41.55 65.05
C ALA A 217 -2.27 -42.39 65.60
N SER A 218 -1.07 -42.29 65.02
CA SER A 218 0.14 -42.95 65.51
C SER A 218 0.48 -42.53 66.94
N LEU A 219 0.41 -41.22 67.22
CA LEU A 219 0.64 -40.68 68.56
C LEU A 219 -0.37 -41.23 69.59
N ARG A 220 -1.66 -41.31 69.24
CA ARG A 220 -2.69 -41.92 70.10
C ARG A 220 -2.38 -43.39 70.39
N THR A 221 -2.00 -44.16 69.37
CA THR A 221 -1.60 -45.57 69.57
C THR A 221 -0.40 -45.68 70.50
N ARG A 222 0.64 -44.85 70.31
CA ARG A 222 1.81 -44.84 71.19
C ARG A 222 1.48 -44.41 72.63
N ALA A 223 0.55 -43.46 72.81
CA ALA A 223 0.08 -43.08 74.13
C ALA A 223 -0.62 -44.25 74.84
N MET A 224 -1.48 -44.99 74.13
CA MET A 224 -2.13 -46.20 74.68
C MET A 224 -1.10 -47.29 75.04
N GLU A 225 -0.09 -47.53 74.19
CA GLU A 225 1.00 -48.46 74.49
C GLU A 225 1.77 -48.04 75.75
N LEU A 226 2.06 -46.75 75.92
CA LEU A 226 2.71 -46.21 77.11
C LEU A 226 1.86 -46.41 78.37
N GLU A 227 0.56 -46.14 78.32
CA GLU A 227 -0.37 -46.42 79.44
C GLU A 227 -0.33 -47.90 79.84
N VAL A 228 -0.30 -48.82 78.87
CA VAL A 228 -0.18 -50.26 79.14
C VAL A 228 1.15 -50.56 79.84
N CYS A 229 2.28 -50.05 79.33
CA CYS A 229 3.58 -50.23 79.96
C CYS A 229 3.66 -49.64 81.37
N GLU A 230 3.06 -48.47 81.61
CA GLU A 230 2.97 -47.86 82.95
C GLU A 230 2.17 -48.74 83.91
N ASN A 231 1.02 -49.28 83.47
CA ASN A 231 0.21 -50.20 84.25
C ASN A 231 0.96 -51.49 84.59
N GLU A 232 1.69 -52.07 83.63
CA GLU A 232 2.54 -53.25 83.85
C GLU A 232 3.66 -52.95 84.86
N LEU A 233 4.30 -51.79 84.74
CA LEU A 233 5.33 -51.33 85.66
C LEU A 233 4.76 -51.15 87.08
N GLN A 234 3.57 -50.56 87.23
CA GLN A 234 2.90 -50.42 88.53
C GLN A 234 2.60 -51.79 89.15
N ARG A 235 2.09 -52.74 88.35
CA ARG A 235 1.91 -54.12 88.84
C ARG A 235 3.22 -54.71 89.34
N LYS A 236 4.32 -54.53 88.61
CA LYS A 236 5.64 -55.01 89.02
C LYS A 236 6.19 -54.33 90.27
N LYS A 237 5.92 -53.04 90.46
CA LYS A 237 6.23 -52.32 91.71
C LYS A 237 5.47 -52.91 92.89
N ASN A 238 4.17 -53.11 92.76
CA ASN A 238 3.34 -53.72 93.81
C ASN A 238 3.79 -55.15 94.14
N GLU A 239 4.11 -55.96 93.12
CA GLU A 239 4.69 -57.30 93.32
C GLU A 239 6.02 -57.23 94.09
N SER A 240 6.89 -56.28 93.73
CA SER A 240 8.17 -56.07 94.41
C SER A 240 7.99 -55.60 95.86
N GLU A 241 7.02 -54.74 96.14
CA GLU A 241 6.67 -54.30 97.50
C GLU A 241 6.17 -55.46 98.37
N LEU A 242 5.25 -56.26 97.85
CA LEU A 242 4.76 -57.46 98.55
C LEU A 242 5.89 -58.45 98.84
N LEU A 243 6.80 -58.64 97.90
CA LEU A 243 8.00 -59.47 98.12
C LEU A 243 8.91 -58.88 99.18
N ARG A 244 9.12 -57.55 99.22
CA ARG A 244 9.87 -56.88 100.28
C ARG A 244 9.22 -57.08 101.65
N GLU A 245 7.91 -56.93 101.76
CA GLU A 245 7.17 -57.18 103.02
C GLU A 245 7.30 -58.63 103.48
N LYS A 246 7.17 -59.59 102.56
CA LYS A 246 7.37 -61.01 102.87
C LYS A 246 8.78 -61.30 103.38
N VAL A 247 9.80 -60.69 102.75
CA VAL A 247 11.18 -60.79 103.23
C VAL A 247 11.31 -60.21 104.64
N ASN A 248 10.75 -59.03 104.91
CA ASN A 248 10.78 -58.43 106.25
C ASN A 248 10.12 -59.32 107.32
N LEU A 249 9.00 -59.97 107.00
CA LEU A 249 8.35 -60.92 107.91
C LEU A 249 9.22 -62.15 108.19
N LEU A 250 9.80 -62.74 107.15
CA LEU A 250 10.74 -63.86 107.30
C LEU A 250 11.97 -63.45 108.11
N GLU A 251 12.48 -62.24 107.93
CA GLU A 251 13.58 -61.69 108.74
C GLU A 251 13.17 -61.53 110.21
N GLN A 252 11.95 -61.10 110.51
CA GLN A 252 11.41 -61.03 111.88
C GLN A 252 11.28 -62.42 112.51
N GLU A 253 10.69 -63.39 111.80
CA GLU A 253 10.62 -64.79 112.24
C GLU A 253 12.03 -65.36 112.52
N ILE A 254 13.02 -65.06 111.67
CA ILE A 254 14.42 -65.45 111.93
C ILE A 254 14.96 -64.82 113.22
N VAL A 255 14.64 -63.55 113.50
CA VAL A 255 15.06 -62.88 114.74
C VAL A 255 14.36 -63.47 115.96
N GLU A 256 13.07 -63.76 115.88
CA GLU A 256 12.31 -64.43 116.94
C GLU A 256 12.86 -65.83 117.22
N LEU A 257 13.08 -66.65 116.19
CA LEU A 257 13.72 -67.96 116.30
C LEU A 257 15.14 -67.88 116.88
N ARG A 258 15.89 -66.81 116.57
CA ARG A 258 17.21 -66.55 117.19
C ARG A 258 17.11 -66.10 118.65
N SER A 259 16.04 -65.39 119.01
CA SER A 259 15.76 -64.96 120.39
C SER A 259 15.27 -66.12 121.26
N GLU A 260 14.51 -67.07 120.70
CA GLU A 260 14.12 -68.32 121.35
C GLU A 260 15.32 -69.25 121.61
N LEU A 261 16.40 -69.08 120.85
CA LEU A 261 17.64 -69.87 120.97
C LEU A 261 18.64 -69.33 122.02
N ALA A 262 18.30 -68.30 122.80
CA ALA A 262 19.25 -67.60 123.69
C ALA A 262 19.06 -67.90 125.20
N ALA A 263 19.68 -68.99 125.72
CA ALA A 263 20.44 -69.12 127.01
C ALA A 263 20.75 -70.62 127.35
N PRO A 264 21.78 -70.98 128.16
CA PRO A 264 23.02 -71.55 127.66
C PRO A 264 23.29 -72.98 128.17
N ARG A 265 23.93 -73.83 127.35
CA ARG A 265 24.84 -74.91 127.80
C ARG A 265 25.92 -75.04 126.74
N GLY A 266 27.19 -74.87 127.09
CA GLY A 266 27.90 -75.79 127.96
C GLY A 266 28.73 -76.66 127.03
N ASP A 267 30.03 -76.40 127.03
CA ASP A 267 31.09 -77.30 126.61
C ASP A 267 30.87 -78.07 125.31
N ASP A 268 31.03 -77.39 124.18
CA ASP A 268 31.60 -77.95 122.94
C ASP A 268 32.24 -76.88 122.03
N ALA A 269 32.43 -75.65 122.55
CA ALA A 269 32.91 -74.51 121.79
C ALA A 269 34.39 -74.63 121.35
N GLN A 270 35.23 -75.43 122.02
CA GLN A 270 36.63 -75.60 121.60
C GLN A 270 36.84 -76.73 120.58
N ALA A 271 36.05 -77.81 120.61
CA ALA A 271 36.12 -78.89 119.62
C ALA A 271 35.46 -78.47 118.29
N LEU A 272 34.34 -77.76 118.34
CA LEU A 272 33.72 -77.12 117.18
C LEU A 272 34.52 -75.93 116.66
N GLN A 273 35.32 -75.24 117.47
CA GLN A 273 36.22 -74.18 116.98
C GLN A 273 37.45 -74.75 116.27
N ALA A 274 37.94 -75.92 116.66
CA ALA A 274 38.94 -76.65 115.87
C ALA A 274 38.35 -77.18 114.55
N GLN A 275 37.11 -77.69 114.56
CA GLN A 275 36.41 -78.09 113.32
C GLN A 275 35.97 -76.90 112.46
N LEU A 276 35.63 -75.75 113.03
CA LEU A 276 35.32 -74.50 112.31
C LEU A 276 36.58 -73.84 111.80
N GLU A 277 37.71 -73.87 112.50
CA GLU A 277 39.01 -73.45 111.95
C GLU A 277 39.41 -74.39 110.81
N ARG A 278 39.17 -75.70 110.95
CA ARG A 278 39.40 -76.67 109.87
C ARG A 278 38.47 -76.46 108.68
N LEU A 279 37.17 -76.29 108.88
CA LEU A 279 36.20 -76.00 107.82
C LEU A 279 36.34 -74.58 107.27
N ARG A 280 36.84 -73.60 108.04
CA ARG A 280 37.24 -72.27 107.54
C ARG A 280 38.56 -72.32 106.79
N ALA A 281 39.47 -73.22 107.14
CA ALA A 281 40.68 -73.49 106.37
C ALA A 281 40.33 -74.24 105.09
N GLU A 282 39.38 -75.19 105.12
CA GLU A 282 38.87 -75.90 103.93
C GLU A 282 38.03 -74.96 103.05
N LEU A 283 37.19 -74.07 103.61
CA LEU A 283 36.45 -73.06 102.85
C LEU A 283 37.37 -71.95 102.31
N ARG A 284 38.43 -71.57 103.03
CA ARG A 284 39.48 -70.69 102.49
C ARG A 284 40.26 -71.40 101.41
N ALA A 285 40.69 -72.64 101.63
CA ALA A 285 41.35 -73.43 100.61
C ALA A 285 40.47 -73.63 99.38
N GLU A 286 39.15 -73.79 99.55
CA GLU A 286 38.23 -73.96 98.42
C GLU A 286 37.86 -72.63 97.76
N ARG A 287 37.88 -71.51 98.49
CA ARG A 287 37.82 -70.17 97.90
C ARG A 287 39.10 -69.83 97.16
N ASP A 288 40.26 -70.10 97.73
CA ASP A 288 41.57 -69.92 97.12
C ASP A 288 41.71 -70.86 95.91
N ASN A 289 41.20 -72.09 95.98
CA ASN A 289 41.14 -73.04 94.87
C ASN A 289 40.16 -72.57 93.80
N ASN A 290 38.98 -72.06 94.16
CA ASN A 290 38.03 -71.50 93.19
C ASN A 290 38.54 -70.19 92.58
N GLU A 291 39.24 -69.36 93.34
CA GLU A 291 39.90 -68.14 92.86
C GLU A 291 41.10 -68.49 91.98
N HIS A 292 41.86 -69.54 92.32
CA HIS A 292 42.91 -70.10 91.46
C HIS A 292 42.34 -70.72 90.19
N MET A 293 41.22 -71.45 90.25
CA MET A 293 40.50 -71.95 89.09
C MET A 293 39.93 -70.81 88.26
N SER A 294 39.36 -69.78 88.87
CA SER A 294 38.82 -68.60 88.18
C SER A 294 39.94 -67.80 87.52
N CYS A 295 41.08 -67.65 88.19
CA CYS A 295 42.30 -67.07 87.62
C CYS A 295 42.83 -67.94 86.48
N GLY A 296 42.80 -69.27 86.62
CA GLY A 296 43.13 -70.23 85.57
C GLY A 296 42.22 -70.11 84.36
N PHE A 297 40.90 -70.05 84.55
CA PHE A 297 39.92 -69.83 83.49
C PHE A 297 40.04 -68.45 82.85
N GLN A 298 40.36 -67.40 83.63
CA GLN A 298 40.62 -66.07 83.09
C GLN A 298 41.91 -66.05 82.27
N HIS A 299 42.97 -66.71 82.75
CA HIS A 299 44.22 -66.86 82.03
C HIS A 299 44.00 -67.66 80.74
N GLU A 300 43.29 -68.78 80.80
CA GLU A 300 42.95 -69.59 79.63
C GLU A 300 42.06 -68.80 78.66
N ARG A 301 41.09 -68.01 79.14
CA ARG A 301 40.29 -67.12 78.29
C ARG A 301 41.16 -66.04 77.62
N GLN A 302 42.13 -65.49 78.33
CA GLN A 302 43.05 -64.50 77.78
C GLN A 302 43.96 -65.15 76.73
N THR A 303 44.49 -66.34 76.99
CA THR A 303 45.23 -67.14 76.02
C THR A 303 44.37 -67.45 74.80
N TRP A 304 43.11 -67.86 74.97
CA TRP A 304 42.18 -68.07 73.87
C TRP A 304 41.91 -66.79 73.08
N LYS A 305 41.81 -65.64 73.74
CA LYS A 305 41.65 -64.35 73.07
C LYS A 305 42.89 -64.00 72.25
N GLU A 306 44.09 -64.18 72.81
CA GLU A 306 45.35 -63.96 72.11
C GLU A 306 45.52 -64.92 70.93
N GLU A 307 45.20 -66.20 71.11
CA GLU A 307 45.27 -67.19 70.02
C GLU A 307 44.19 -66.95 68.98
N LYS A 308 42.97 -66.51 69.36
CA LYS A 308 41.94 -66.03 68.43
C LYS A 308 42.46 -64.86 67.62
N GLU A 309 43.09 -63.88 68.24
CA GLU A 309 43.69 -62.73 67.54
C GLU A 309 44.82 -63.15 66.59
N LYS A 310 45.66 -64.12 66.98
CA LYS A 310 46.68 -64.70 66.10
C LYS A 310 46.05 -65.44 64.93
N VAL A 311 44.98 -66.21 65.15
CA VAL A 311 44.24 -66.90 64.08
C VAL A 311 43.59 -65.89 63.14
N ILE A 312 42.98 -64.82 63.66
CA ILE A 312 42.41 -63.74 62.86
C ILE A 312 43.52 -63.05 62.05
N HIS A 313 44.67 -62.75 62.65
CA HIS A 313 45.82 -62.18 61.94
C HIS A 313 46.32 -63.11 60.82
N TYR A 314 46.48 -64.39 61.13
CA TYR A 314 46.90 -65.38 60.15
C TYR A 314 45.87 -65.54 59.02
N GLN A 315 44.58 -65.60 59.35
CA GLN A 315 43.50 -65.63 58.36
C GLN A 315 43.50 -64.38 57.48
N LYS A 316 43.63 -63.18 58.05
CA LYS A 316 43.77 -61.93 57.29
C LYS A 316 44.99 -61.96 56.36
N GLN A 317 46.13 -62.46 56.85
CA GLN A 317 47.35 -62.56 56.06
C GLN A 317 47.21 -63.59 54.93
N LEU A 318 46.54 -64.71 55.19
CA LEU A 318 46.24 -65.73 54.18
C LEU A 318 45.26 -65.20 53.13
N GLN A 319 44.21 -64.48 53.55
CA GLN A 319 43.27 -63.80 52.65
C GLN A 319 43.98 -62.76 51.78
N GLN A 320 44.86 -61.93 52.37
CA GLN A 320 45.68 -60.99 51.61
C GLN A 320 46.58 -61.70 50.60
N SER A 321 47.26 -62.78 51.00
CA SER A 321 48.10 -63.58 50.09
C SER A 321 47.28 -64.22 48.97
N TYR A 322 46.09 -64.74 49.28
CA TYR A 322 45.17 -65.32 48.29
C TYR A 322 44.69 -64.27 47.31
N LEU A 323 44.28 -63.09 47.79
CA LEU A 323 43.86 -61.97 46.94
C LEU A 323 45.02 -61.50 46.05
N HIS A 324 46.24 -61.43 46.59
CA HIS A 324 47.43 -61.04 45.86
C HIS A 324 47.81 -62.06 44.78
N MET A 325 47.68 -63.36 45.09
CA MET A 325 47.87 -64.46 44.14
C MET A 325 46.78 -64.47 43.08
N TYR A 326 45.51 -64.27 43.45
CA TYR A 326 44.38 -64.19 42.51
C TYR A 326 44.54 -62.99 41.56
N LYS A 327 44.86 -61.79 42.06
CA LYS A 327 45.17 -60.62 41.22
C LYS A 327 46.34 -60.89 40.27
N ARG A 328 47.35 -61.64 40.73
CA ARG A 328 48.48 -62.07 39.89
C ARG A 328 48.08 -63.11 38.84
N ASN A 329 47.26 -64.11 39.19
CA ASN A 329 46.72 -65.09 38.26
C ASN A 329 45.80 -64.44 37.24
N GLN A 330 44.92 -63.52 37.64
CA GLN A 330 44.09 -62.75 36.72
C GLN A 330 44.95 -61.91 35.75
N SER A 331 46.07 -61.37 36.22
CA SER A 331 47.04 -60.67 35.35
C SER A 331 47.74 -61.64 34.38
N LEU A 332 48.10 -62.84 34.84
CA LEU A 332 48.67 -63.90 34.01
C LEU A 332 47.65 -64.45 33.00
N GLU A 333 46.39 -64.64 33.38
CA GLU A 333 45.27 -65.03 32.51
C GLU A 333 45.01 -63.97 31.44
N LYS A 334 45.05 -62.68 31.80
CA LYS A 334 44.96 -61.58 30.82
C LYS A 334 46.14 -61.61 29.85
N MET A 335 47.36 -61.87 30.32
CA MET A 335 48.53 -62.03 29.44
C MET A 335 48.43 -63.30 28.56
N LEU A 336 47.92 -64.41 29.09
CA LEU A 336 47.65 -65.64 28.34
C LEU A 336 46.54 -65.44 27.31
N GLN A 337 45.49 -64.69 27.63
CA GLN A 337 44.43 -64.29 26.69
C GLN A 337 44.97 -63.35 25.60
N GLN A 338 45.91 -62.45 25.93
CA GLN A 338 46.58 -61.62 24.93
C GLN A 338 47.53 -62.44 24.02
N LEU A 339 48.16 -63.49 24.55
CA LEU A 339 48.97 -64.43 23.77
C LEU A 339 48.10 -65.38 22.94
N ALA A 340 46.96 -65.85 23.46
CA ALA A 340 45.97 -66.67 22.75
C ALA A 340 45.16 -65.86 21.71
N ALA A 341 44.99 -64.55 21.89
CA ALA A 341 44.47 -63.66 20.85
C ALA A 341 45.52 -63.34 19.76
N GLY A 342 46.79 -63.70 19.98
CA GLY A 342 47.89 -63.60 19.02
C GLY A 342 48.20 -64.88 18.25
N GLU A 343 47.75 -66.05 18.72
CA GLU A 343 47.86 -67.35 18.04
C GLU A 343 46.52 -68.09 18.02
N ASP A 344 45.94 -68.19 16.82
CA ASP A 344 44.84 -69.07 16.41
C ASP A 344 43.55 -69.11 17.26
N GLY A 345 42.46 -68.67 16.62
CA GLY A 345 41.10 -68.69 17.14
C GLY A 345 40.65 -70.07 17.62
N LYS A 346 40.75 -70.27 18.93
CA LYS A 346 39.95 -71.22 19.68
C LYS A 346 39.29 -70.47 20.83
N GLU A 347 37.97 -70.50 20.83
CA GLU A 347 37.12 -69.93 21.87
C GLU A 347 37.66 -70.31 23.27
N PRO A 348 37.86 -69.34 24.18
CA PRO A 348 38.12 -69.66 25.57
C PRO A 348 36.87 -70.37 26.09
N ILE A 349 37.06 -71.61 26.56
CA ILE A 349 36.04 -72.41 27.21
C ILE A 349 35.46 -71.60 28.37
N GLU A 350 34.23 -71.12 28.22
CA GLU A 350 33.41 -70.60 29.31
C GLU A 350 33.13 -71.74 30.28
N LEU A 351 34.04 -71.91 31.24
CA LEU A 351 33.70 -72.56 32.49
C LEU A 351 32.94 -71.52 33.31
N GLU A 352 31.61 -71.49 33.15
CA GLU A 352 30.71 -70.95 34.16
C GLU A 352 31.03 -71.69 35.48
N ILE A 353 31.83 -71.05 36.33
CA ILE A 353 31.99 -71.43 37.72
C ILE A 353 30.88 -70.68 38.46
N PRO A 354 29.80 -71.35 38.90
CA PRO A 354 28.72 -70.68 39.62
C PRO A 354 29.29 -70.07 40.90
N GLY A 355 29.25 -68.73 41.01
CA GLY A 355 29.71 -68.00 42.20
C GLY A 355 30.84 -66.98 41.98
N ALA A 356 31.16 -66.61 40.73
CA ALA A 356 32.17 -65.59 40.41
C ALA A 356 31.78 -64.13 40.75
N ASP A 357 30.57 -63.89 41.29
CA ASP A 357 30.05 -62.56 41.66
C ASP A 357 29.93 -62.36 43.18
N VAL A 358 30.79 -62.99 43.99
CA VAL A 358 31.00 -62.53 45.37
C VAL A 358 32.26 -61.67 45.39
N PRO A 359 32.16 -60.35 45.63
CA PRO A 359 33.34 -59.51 45.81
C PRO A 359 34.10 -60.02 47.04
N TYR A 360 35.22 -60.72 46.80
CA TYR A 360 36.07 -61.26 47.88
C TYR A 360 36.67 -60.17 48.78
N GLU A 361 36.55 -58.90 48.38
CA GLU A 361 36.91 -57.74 49.20
C GLU A 361 35.92 -57.51 50.37
N ASP A 362 34.72 -58.11 50.34
CA ASP A 362 33.66 -57.96 51.35
C ASP A 362 33.44 -59.21 52.24
N ILE A 363 34.29 -60.25 52.13
CA ILE A 363 34.24 -61.39 53.06
C ILE A 363 34.89 -60.97 54.39
N ILE A 364 34.15 -60.17 55.15
CA ILE A 364 34.48 -59.83 56.53
C ILE A 364 34.29 -61.09 57.36
N ALA A 365 35.35 -61.53 58.05
CA ALA A 365 35.23 -62.54 59.08
C ALA A 365 34.23 -62.03 60.12
N THR A 366 33.00 -62.54 60.07
CA THR A 366 31.93 -62.20 61.01
C THR A 366 32.42 -62.55 62.41
N GLU A 367 32.32 -61.57 63.30
CA GLU A 367 32.60 -61.72 64.74
C GLU A 367 31.79 -62.89 65.30
N ILE A 368 32.46 -63.94 65.80
CA ILE A 368 31.89 -64.97 66.68
C ILE A 368 32.21 -64.60 68.12
#